data_AF-A0A7G7KQ02-F1
#
_entry.id   AF-A0A7G7KQ02-F1
#
_cell.length_a   1.000
_cell.length_b   1.000
_cell.length_c   1.000
_cell.angle_alpha   90.00
_cell.angle_beta   90.00
_cell.angle_gamma   90.00
#
_symmetry.space_group_name_H-M   'P 1'
#
loop_
_entity.id
_entity.type
_entity.pdbx_description
1 polymer ?
#
loop_
_entity_poly.entity_id
_entity_poly.type
_entity_poly.pdbx_seq_one_letter_code
_entity_poly.pdbx_strand_id
1 'polypeptide(L)'
;MNCRWPLLSLALLAAPAAHAQSLAGLQQAAIRCFNGTTPADCSAAMGLSHQLKNRADAATELRCYTALLGLESRLSLSMQGHGSIERDHRSLKETIFECRGLNPS
;
A
#
# COMPACT_ATOMS: atom_id res chain seq x y z
N MET A 1 47.18 11.21 14.82
CA MET A 1 46.58 10.10 14.05
C MET A 1 45.25 9.75 14.70
N ASN A 2 44.12 10.34 14.27
CA ASN A 2 42.81 10.07 14.86
C ASN A 2 41.83 9.64 13.75
N CYS A 3 41.79 8.33 13.46
CA CYS A 3 40.76 7.74 12.60
C CYS A 3 39.44 7.62 13.36
N ARG A 4 38.51 8.54 13.08
CA ARG A 4 37.09 8.43 13.46
C ARG A 4 36.31 7.91 12.25
N TRP A 5 36.06 6.61 12.18
CA TRP A 5 34.86 5.99 11.59
C TRP A 5 34.96 4.49 11.82
N PRO A 6 33.91 3.87 12.39
CA PRO A 6 32.74 3.58 11.55
C PRO A 6 31.40 3.66 12.32
N LEU A 7 30.46 4.44 11.82
CA LEU A 7 29.03 4.32 12.17
C LEU A 7 28.20 4.21 10.88
N LEU A 8 28.69 3.43 9.91
CA LEU A 8 28.06 3.28 8.59
C LEU A 8 27.58 1.84 8.31
N SER A 9 27.40 1.02 9.35
CA SER A 9 27.09 -0.40 9.19
C SER A 9 25.68 -0.83 9.63
N LEU A 10 24.83 0.10 10.10
CA LEU A 10 23.50 -0.23 10.65
C LEU A 10 22.32 0.12 9.73
N ALA A 11 22.55 0.35 8.44
CA ALA A 11 21.49 0.71 7.50
C ALA A 11 20.83 -0.49 6.78
N LEU A 12 21.37 -1.71 6.88
CA LEU A 12 20.94 -2.83 6.01
C LEU A 12 19.97 -3.86 6.64
N LEU A 13 19.62 -3.77 7.93
CA LEU A 13 18.74 -4.75 8.59
C LEU A 13 17.28 -4.29 8.79
N ALA A 14 16.91 -3.09 8.35
CA ALA A 14 15.56 -2.54 8.55
C ALA A 14 14.58 -2.84 7.40
N ALA A 15 14.98 -3.62 6.40
CA ALA A 15 14.16 -3.88 5.21
C ALA A 15 12.81 -4.56 5.50
N PRO A 16 12.67 -5.61 6.35
CA PRO A 16 11.40 -6.34 6.44
C PRO A 16 10.29 -5.59 7.21
N ALA A 17 10.63 -4.68 8.12
CA ALA A 17 9.63 -3.96 8.93
C ALA A 17 8.85 -2.90 8.14
N ALA A 18 9.50 -2.23 7.19
CA ALA A 18 8.89 -1.17 6.36
C ALA A 18 7.75 -1.68 5.46
N HIS A 19 7.72 -2.98 5.13
CA HIS A 19 6.80 -3.56 4.14
C HIS A 19 5.45 -3.94 4.74
N ALA A 20 5.45 -4.63 5.89
CA ALA A 20 4.23 -4.88 6.65
C ALA A 20 3.53 -3.58 7.05
N GLN A 21 4.30 -2.53 7.31
CA GLN A 21 3.81 -1.18 7.57
C GLN A 21 3.13 -0.56 6.34
N SER A 22 3.60 -0.87 5.11
CA SER A 22 2.99 -0.31 3.89
C SER A 22 1.66 -0.95 3.51
N LEU A 23 1.49 -2.27 3.67
CA LEU A 23 0.22 -2.94 3.40
C LEU A 23 -0.83 -2.61 4.48
N ALA A 24 -0.42 -2.62 5.75
CA ALA A 24 -1.28 -2.18 6.85
C ALA A 24 -1.63 -0.69 6.72
N GLY A 25 -0.67 0.13 6.29
CA GLY A 25 -0.87 1.56 6.00
C GLY A 25 -1.89 1.78 4.88
N LEU A 26 -1.79 1.02 3.78
CA LEU A 26 -2.77 1.05 2.70
C LEU A 26 -4.16 0.67 3.22
N GLN A 27 -4.26 -0.41 3.99
CA GLN A 27 -5.54 -0.84 4.56
C GLN A 27 -6.20 0.25 5.39
N GLN A 28 -5.45 0.88 6.30
CA GLN A 28 -5.98 1.95 7.15
C GLN A 28 -6.37 3.19 6.34
N ALA A 29 -5.55 3.60 5.36
CA ALA A 29 -5.84 4.75 4.51
C ALA A 29 -7.08 4.51 3.63
N ALA A 30 -7.20 3.32 3.04
CA ALA A 30 -8.36 2.95 2.22
C ALA A 30 -9.65 2.90 3.06
N ILE A 31 -9.61 2.34 4.27
CA ILE A 31 -10.76 2.37 5.20
C ILE A 31 -11.17 3.82 5.51
N ARG A 32 -10.20 4.72 5.75
CA ARG A 32 -10.50 6.15 5.96
C ARG A 32 -11.14 6.77 4.73
N CYS A 33 -10.63 6.51 3.53
CA CYS A 33 -11.24 6.98 2.29
C CYS A 33 -12.67 6.47 2.08
N PHE A 34 -12.92 5.18 2.37
CA PHE A 34 -14.24 4.58 2.16
C PHE A 34 -15.27 5.00 3.21
N ASN A 35 -14.83 5.32 4.43
CA ASN A 35 -15.70 5.77 5.51
C ASN A 35 -15.78 7.30 5.63
N GLY A 36 -14.79 8.02 5.13
CA GLY A 36 -14.61 9.46 5.23
C GLY A 36 -14.38 10.05 3.84
N THR A 37 -15.27 10.90 3.39
CA THR A 37 -15.25 11.52 2.06
C THR A 37 -14.21 12.63 1.91
N THR A 38 -13.18 12.70 2.77
CA THR A 38 -12.17 13.74 2.58
C THR A 38 -11.26 13.36 1.39
N PRO A 39 -11.06 14.25 0.42
CA PRO A 39 -10.19 13.96 -0.72
C PRO A 39 -8.74 13.62 -0.31
N ALA A 40 -8.30 14.12 0.86
CA ALA A 40 -6.99 13.84 1.42
C ALA A 40 -6.81 12.37 1.81
N ASP A 41 -7.82 11.75 2.44
CA ASP A 41 -7.75 10.34 2.85
C ASP A 41 -7.64 9.41 1.64
N CYS A 42 -8.42 9.67 0.59
CA CYS A 42 -8.36 8.91 -0.65
C CYS A 42 -7.06 9.13 -1.43
N SER A 43 -6.53 10.36 -1.43
CA SER A 43 -5.23 10.66 -2.05
C SER A 43 -4.08 9.91 -1.36
N ALA A 44 -4.12 9.82 -0.02
CA ALA A 44 -3.15 9.05 0.74
C ALA A 44 -3.23 7.54 0.42
N ALA A 45 -4.45 6.99 0.34
CA ALA A 45 -4.67 5.61 -0.05
C ALA A 45 -4.18 5.32 -1.48
N MET A 46 -4.46 6.21 -2.43
CA MET A 46 -3.95 6.13 -3.81
C MET A 46 -2.43 6.13 -3.87
N GLY A 47 -1.78 7.03 -3.13
CA GLY A 47 -0.32 7.09 -3.07
C GLY A 47 0.32 5.80 -2.55
N LEU A 48 -0.24 5.22 -1.48
CA LEU A 48 0.21 3.93 -0.95
C LEU A 48 -0.05 2.77 -1.91
N SER A 49 -1.21 2.77 -2.59
CA SER A 49 -1.55 1.78 -3.60
C SER A 49 -0.56 1.80 -4.76
N HIS A 50 -0.22 2.98 -5.28
CA HIS A 50 0.78 3.14 -6.33
C HIS A 50 2.16 2.63 -5.93
N GLN A 51 2.61 2.94 -4.71
CA GLN A 51 3.89 2.43 -4.21
C GLN A 51 3.92 0.90 -4.16
N LEU A 52 2.86 0.29 -3.63
CA LEU A 52 2.73 -1.17 -3.58
C LEU A 52 2.62 -1.77 -4.98
N LYS A 53 1.93 -1.11 -5.90
CA LYS A 53 1.76 -1.57 -7.28
C LYS A 53 3.10 -1.62 -8.01
N ASN A 54 3.91 -0.57 -7.88
CA ASN A 54 5.25 -0.53 -8.48
C ASN A 54 6.17 -1.62 -7.90
N ARG A 55 6.01 -1.96 -6.61
CA ARG A 55 6.75 -3.09 -6.01
C ARG A 55 6.24 -4.43 -6.51
N ALA A 56 4.92 -4.60 -6.65
CA ALA A 56 4.31 -5.79 -7.22
C ALA A 56 4.79 -6.04 -8.64
N ASP A 57 4.88 -4.99 -9.45
CA ASP A 57 5.45 -5.04 -10.79
C ASP A 57 6.93 -5.46 -10.76
N ALA A 58 7.74 -4.81 -9.93
CA ALA A 58 9.16 -5.16 -9.77
C ALA A 58 9.39 -6.60 -9.25
N ALA A 59 8.49 -7.13 -8.44
CA ALA A 59 8.52 -8.49 -7.92
C ALA A 59 7.86 -9.52 -8.86
N THR A 60 7.29 -9.09 -10.00
CA THR A 60 6.50 -9.93 -10.91
C THR A 60 5.27 -10.59 -10.26
N GLU A 61 4.73 -9.97 -9.20
CA GLU A 61 3.59 -10.44 -8.42
C GLU A 61 2.27 -9.98 -9.07
N LEU A 62 1.93 -10.61 -10.20
CA LEU A 62 0.80 -10.21 -11.06
C LEU A 62 -0.55 -10.16 -10.32
N ARG A 63 -0.78 -11.06 -9.37
CA ARG A 63 -2.03 -11.09 -8.58
C ARG A 63 -2.18 -9.86 -7.71
N CYS A 64 -1.13 -9.49 -6.97
CA CYS A 64 -1.13 -8.27 -6.17
C CYS A 64 -1.21 -7.01 -7.06
N TYR A 65 -0.46 -6.98 -8.15
CA TYR A 65 -0.48 -5.85 -9.10
C TYR A 65 -1.88 -5.58 -9.65
N THR A 66 -2.56 -6.62 -10.13
CA THR A 66 -3.92 -6.50 -10.68
C THR A 66 -4.96 -6.17 -9.61
N ALA A 67 -4.84 -6.72 -8.41
CA ALA A 67 -5.71 -6.37 -7.29
C ALA A 67 -5.56 -4.88 -6.90
N LEU A 68 -4.33 -4.35 -6.88
CA LEU A 68 -4.06 -2.94 -6.61
C LEU A 68 -4.63 -2.01 -7.70
N LEU A 69 -4.59 -2.40 -8.97
CA LEU A 69 -5.29 -1.66 -10.04
C LEU A 69 -6.80 -1.62 -9.81
N GLY A 70 -7.38 -2.74 -9.39
CA GLY A 70 -8.80 -2.81 -9.00
C GLY A 70 -9.12 -1.86 -7.85
N LEU A 71 -8.28 -1.85 -6.80
CA LEU A 71 -8.43 -0.96 -5.66
C LEU A 71 -8.30 0.52 -6.03
N GLU A 72 -7.34 0.90 -6.89
CA GLU A 72 -7.19 2.28 -7.39
C GLU A 72 -8.46 2.79 -8.09
N SER A 73 -9.11 1.92 -8.88
CA SER A 73 -10.41 2.23 -9.48
C SER A 73 -11.49 2.48 -8.42
N ARG A 74 -11.56 1.66 -7.37
CA ARG A 74 -12.50 1.86 -6.25
C ARG A 74 -12.25 3.18 -5.52
N LEU A 75 -10.99 3.47 -5.17
CA LEU A 75 -10.60 4.73 -4.52
C LEU A 75 -10.99 5.95 -5.37
N SER A 76 -10.76 5.89 -6.69
CA SER A 76 -11.16 6.95 -7.62
C SER A 76 -12.69 7.15 -7.67
N LEU A 77 -13.46 6.07 -7.65
CA LEU A 77 -14.93 6.15 -7.59
C LEU A 77 -15.42 6.73 -6.26
N SER A 78 -14.80 6.34 -5.13
CA SER A 78 -15.13 6.91 -3.82
C SER A 78 -14.79 8.41 -3.75
N MET A 79 -13.68 8.85 -4.34
CA MET A 79 -13.34 10.28 -4.46
C MET A 79 -14.40 11.09 -5.22
N GLN A 80 -15.04 10.48 -6.21
CA GLN A 80 -16.10 11.10 -7.01
C GLN A 80 -17.48 11.02 -6.36
N GLY A 81 -17.60 10.41 -5.17
CA GLY A 81 -18.89 10.20 -4.49
C GLY A 81 -19.73 9.06 -5.08
N HIS A 82 -19.15 8.22 -5.95
CA HIS A 82 -19.79 7.06 -6.58
C HIS A 82 -19.41 5.72 -5.92
N GLY A 83 -18.74 5.78 -4.77
CA GLY A 83 -18.35 4.62 -3.97
C GLY A 83 -19.53 3.84 -3.42
N SER A 84 -19.27 2.60 -3.00
CA SER A 84 -20.22 1.76 -2.27
C SER A 84 -19.44 1.10 -1.15
N ILE A 85 -19.69 1.53 0.09
CA ILE A 85 -18.92 1.13 1.28
C ILE A 85 -18.74 -0.38 1.34
N GLU A 86 -19.80 -1.17 1.14
CA GLU A 86 -19.70 -2.63 1.19
C GLU A 86 -18.80 -3.20 0.08
N ARG A 87 -18.98 -2.72 -1.16
CA ARG A 87 -18.20 -3.18 -2.32
C ARG A 87 -16.73 -2.75 -2.20
N ASP A 88 -16.49 -1.54 -1.70
CA ASP A 88 -15.17 -0.96 -1.48
C ASP A 88 -14.40 -1.73 -0.41
N HIS A 89 -15.03 -2.02 0.73
CA HIS A 89 -14.40 -2.83 1.78
C HIS A 89 -14.14 -4.27 1.33
N ARG A 90 -15.03 -4.86 0.52
CA ARG A 90 -14.80 -6.18 -0.08
C ARG A 90 -13.57 -6.18 -0.98
N SER A 91 -13.50 -5.23 -1.91
CA SER A 91 -12.37 -5.07 -2.82
C SER A 91 -11.06 -4.80 -2.08
N LEU A 92 -11.09 -4.02 -1.00
CA LEU A 92 -9.94 -3.83 -0.14
C LEU A 92 -9.47 -5.14 0.50
N LYS A 93 -10.40 -5.92 1.08
CA LYS A 93 -10.06 -7.19 1.74
C LYS A 93 -9.42 -8.18 0.76
N GLU A 94 -9.96 -8.27 -0.45
CA GLU A 94 -9.40 -9.07 -1.54
C GLU A 94 -7.99 -8.58 -1.90
N THR A 95 -7.80 -7.28 -2.07
CA THR A 95 -6.48 -6.69 -2.38
C THR A 95 -5.45 -6.99 -1.30
N ILE A 96 -5.80 -6.83 -0.03
CA ILE A 96 -4.89 -7.13 1.08
C ILE A 96 -4.53 -8.62 1.09
N PHE A 97 -5.47 -9.51 0.78
CA PHE A 97 -5.19 -10.95 0.68
C PHE A 97 -4.21 -11.27 -0.44
N GLU A 98 -4.46 -10.76 -1.64
CA GLU A 98 -3.62 -10.96 -2.83
C GLU A 98 -2.20 -10.40 -2.66
N CYS A 99 -2.05 -9.32 -1.89
CA CYS A 99 -0.77 -8.68 -1.63
C CYS A 99 -0.02 -9.18 -0.40
N ARG A 100 -0.53 -10.20 0.33
CA ARG A 100 0.20 -10.77 1.48
C ARG A 100 1.55 -11.37 1.09
N GLY A 101 1.64 -11.91 -0.13
CA GLY A 101 2.84 -12.53 -0.68
C GLY A 101 3.91 -11.53 -1.13
N LEU A 102 3.63 -10.23 -1.11
CA LEU A 102 4.53 -9.17 -1.57
C LEU A 102 5.69 -8.90 -0.59
N ASN A 103 6.29 -9.96 -0.05
CA ASN A 103 7.40 -9.94 0.87
C ASN A 103 8.66 -10.46 0.15
N PRO A 104 9.74 -9.67 0.03
CA PRO A 104 11.02 -10.23 -0.39
C PRO A 104 11.50 -11.14 0.75
N SER A 105 11.73 -12.41 0.41
CA SER A 105 12.53 -13.31 1.26
C SER A 105 13.98 -12.84 1.31
#